data_AF-A0A2V7G1V6-F1
#
_entry.id   AF-A0A2V7G1V6-F1
#
_cell.length_a   1.000
_cell.length_b   1.000
_cell.length_c   1.000
_cell.angle_alpha   90.00
_cell.angle_beta   90.00
_cell.angle_gamma   90.00
#
_symmetry.space_group_name_H-M   'P 1'
#
loop_
_entity.id
_entity.type
_entity.pdbx_description
1 polymer ?
#
loop_
_entity_poly.entity_id
_entity_poly.type
_entity_poly.pdbx_seq_one_letter_code
_entity_poly.pdbx_strand_id
1 'polypeptide(L)'
;MFDIGIQELILIFVIALLVFGPKNLPQLGRSLGRAMREFKKASAEFESTIRTNLQIDEIDQPPPLPDPAPLEPSTGTATAQALPDSVLDPLAPVEGGAAEAPPGEAFVAQRGGRLFHTRDCGWVKRISEPERVYFKRVGEAREASLQACPACEPWEPA
;
A
#
# COMPACT_ATOMS: atom_id res chain seq x y z
N MET A 1 20.75 -24.69 23.77
CA MET A 1 20.48 -25.66 22.69
C MET A 1 20.18 -24.82 21.46
N PHE A 2 21.12 -24.77 20.50
CA PHE A 2 21.14 -23.90 19.30
C PHE A 2 20.76 -22.43 19.50
N ASP A 3 21.74 -21.64 19.94
CA ASP A 3 21.70 -20.17 19.85
C ASP A 3 21.98 -19.78 18.39
N ILE A 4 21.02 -20.05 17.50
CA ILE A 4 21.11 -19.59 16.10
C ILE A 4 20.72 -18.13 16.11
N GLY A 5 21.72 -17.27 16.11
CA GLY A 5 21.57 -15.85 15.91
C GLY A 5 21.30 -15.51 14.45
N ILE A 6 21.04 -14.23 14.22
CA ILE A 6 20.90 -13.67 12.87
C ILE A 6 22.19 -13.91 12.06
N GLN A 7 23.35 -13.94 12.71
CA GLN A 7 24.66 -14.16 12.08
C GLN A 7 24.75 -15.54 11.42
N GLU A 8 24.36 -16.59 12.15
CA GLU A 8 24.35 -17.97 11.68
C GLU A 8 23.31 -18.15 10.56
N LEU A 9 22.13 -17.53 10.69
CA LEU A 9 21.10 -17.54 9.65
C LEU A 9 21.63 -16.93 8.34
N ILE A 10 22.33 -15.79 8.41
CA ILE A 10 22.93 -15.13 7.24
C ILE A 10 23.99 -16.03 6.60
N LEU A 11 24.85 -16.67 7.38
CA LEU A 11 25.87 -17.58 6.85
C LEU A 11 25.25 -18.74 6.06
N ILE A 12 24.22 -19.38 6.62
CA ILE A 12 23.48 -20.46 5.96
C ILE A 12 22.78 -19.94 4.70
N PHE A 13 22.19 -18.74 4.76
CA PHE A 13 21.51 -18.12 3.63
C PHE A 13 22.47 -17.82 2.47
N VAL A 14 23.69 -17.34 2.76
CA VAL A 14 24.72 -17.11 1.74
C VAL A 14 25.14 -18.43 1.08
N ILE A 15 25.33 -19.50 1.86
CA ILE A 15 25.64 -20.82 1.29
C ILE A 15 24.49 -21.32 0.42
N ALA A 16 23.25 -21.19 0.87
CA ALA A 16 22.06 -21.53 0.08
C ALA A 16 21.98 -20.71 -1.21
N LEU A 17 22.30 -19.41 -1.15
CA LEU A 17 22.36 -18.53 -2.31
C LEU A 17 23.47 -18.90 -3.30
N LEU A 18 24.59 -19.46 -2.84
CA LEU A 18 25.65 -19.96 -3.74
C LEU A 18 25.23 -21.25 -4.44
N VAL A 19 24.57 -22.17 -3.72
CA VAL A 19 24.11 -23.44 -4.28
C VAL A 19 22.95 -23.23 -5.25
N PHE A 20 21.92 -22.50 -4.81
CA PHE A 20 20.71 -22.27 -5.60
C PHE A 20 20.85 -21.07 -6.54
N GLY A 21 21.68 -20.07 -6.23
CA GLY A 21 21.80 -18.83 -6.99
C GLY A 21 20.80 -17.74 -6.54
N PRO A 22 21.22 -16.47 -6.44
CA PRO A 22 20.34 -15.36 -6.02
C PRO A 22 19.19 -15.08 -7.00
N LYS A 23 19.32 -15.51 -8.26
CA LYS A 23 18.28 -15.36 -9.29
C LYS A 23 17.18 -16.42 -9.16
N ASN A 24 17.48 -17.60 -8.62
CA ASN A 24 16.53 -18.70 -8.51
C ASN A 24 15.67 -18.58 -7.25
N LEU A 25 16.18 -18.01 -6.16
CA LEU A 25 15.43 -17.76 -4.92
C LEU A 25 14.11 -16.96 -5.14
N PRO A 26 14.08 -15.82 -5.86
CA PRO A 26 12.83 -15.12 -6.15
C PRO A 26 11.93 -15.88 -7.13
N GLN A 27 12.49 -16.74 -7.98
CA GLN A 27 11.70 -17.58 -8.89
C GLN A 27 10.95 -18.68 -8.13
N LEU A 28 11.63 -19.37 -7.20
CA LEU A 28 11.02 -20.34 -6.28
C LEU A 28 10.05 -19.66 -5.32
N GLY A 29 10.37 -18.48 -4.81
CA GLY A 29 9.47 -17.70 -3.95
C GLY A 29 8.17 -17.31 -4.66
N ARG A 30 8.22 -16.99 -5.95
CA ARG A 30 7.02 -16.70 -6.75
C ARG A 30 6.15 -17.93 -6.98
N SER A 31 6.73 -19.09 -7.27
CA SER A 31 5.97 -20.33 -7.46
C SER A 31 5.35 -20.81 -6.14
N LEU A 32 6.13 -20.82 -5.06
CA LEU A 32 5.67 -21.16 -3.72
C LEU A 32 4.62 -20.16 -3.22
N GLY A 33 4.81 -18.87 -3.48
CA GLY A 33 3.87 -17.82 -3.10
C GLY A 33 2.52 -17.95 -3.83
N ARG A 34 2.52 -18.31 -5.12
CA ARG A 34 1.29 -18.65 -5.84
C ARG A 34 0.61 -19.88 -5.24
N ALA A 35 1.37 -20.95 -4.98
CA ALA A 35 0.85 -22.17 -4.35
C ALA A 35 0.24 -21.88 -2.97
N MET A 36 0.92 -21.10 -2.12
CA MET A 36 0.42 -20.70 -0.80
C MET A 36 -0.84 -19.85 -0.89
N ARG A 37 -0.96 -18.98 -1.92
CA ARG A 37 -2.14 -18.14 -2.12
C ARG A 37 -3.36 -18.96 -2.56
N GLU A 38 -3.17 -19.89 -3.50
CA GLU A 38 -4.22 -20.83 -3.92
C GLU A 38 -4.61 -21.76 -2.77
N PHE A 39 -3.63 -22.27 -2.01
CA PHE A 39 -3.88 -23.08 -0.81
C PHE A 39 -4.70 -22.31 0.22
N LYS A 40 -4.32 -21.07 0.53
CA LYS A 40 -5.05 -20.23 1.50
C LYS A 40 -6.48 -19.92 1.04
N LYS A 41 -6.69 -19.72 -0.28
CA LYS A 41 -8.02 -19.53 -0.86
C LYS A 41 -8.87 -20.79 -0.71
N ALA A 42 -8.31 -21.96 -1.05
CA ALA A 42 -8.98 -23.25 -0.89
C ALA A 42 -9.29 -23.56 0.59
N SER A 43 -8.37 -23.24 1.51
CA SER A 43 -8.59 -23.39 2.95
C SER A 43 -9.72 -22.49 3.45
N ALA A 44 -9.79 -21.23 3.00
CA ALA A 44 -10.84 -20.31 3.39
C ALA A 44 -12.22 -20.75 2.87
N GLU A 45 -12.28 -21.25 1.64
CA GLU A 45 -13.50 -21.82 1.06
C GLU A 45 -13.94 -23.08 1.83
N PHE A 46 -12.99 -23.95 2.19
CA PHE A 46 -13.26 -25.13 3.01
C PHE A 46 -13.77 -24.76 4.41
N GLU A 47 -13.16 -23.79 5.08
CA GLU A 47 -13.62 -23.29 6.39
C GLU A 47 -15.04 -22.72 6.31
N SER A 48 -15.34 -21.93 5.28
CA SER A 48 -16.69 -21.39 5.05
C SER A 48 -17.71 -22.50 4.78
N THR A 49 -17.35 -23.50 3.98
CA THR A 49 -18.21 -24.65 3.67
C THR A 49 -18.49 -25.48 4.91
N ILE A 50 -17.48 -25.73 5.75
CA ILE A 50 -17.62 -26.46 7.01
C ILE A 50 -18.51 -25.68 7.99
N ARG A 51 -18.31 -24.36 8.15
CA ARG A 51 -19.18 -23.52 8.98
C ARG A 51 -20.64 -23.54 8.50
N THR A 52 -20.86 -23.33 7.20
CA THR A 52 -22.20 -23.27 6.61
C THR A 52 -22.92 -24.63 6.66
N ASN A 53 -22.21 -25.75 6.51
CA ASN A 53 -22.84 -27.08 6.55
C ASN A 53 -23.02 -27.65 7.97
N LEU A 54 -22.28 -27.16 8.97
CA LEU A 54 -22.41 -27.61 10.36
C LEU A 54 -23.29 -26.72 11.25
N GLN A 55 -23.89 -25.63 10.73
CA GLN A 55 -24.77 -24.74 11.51
C GLN A 55 -24.18 -24.37 12.89
N ILE A 56 -22.90 -24.04 12.94
CA ILE A 56 -22.24 -23.50 14.14
C ILE A 56 -22.39 -21.98 14.13
N ASP A 57 -23.63 -21.50 13.98
CA ASP A 57 -23.96 -20.08 14.11
C ASP A 57 -24.77 -19.79 15.40
N GLU A 58 -25.13 -20.82 16.18
CA GLU A 58 -25.93 -20.62 17.41
C GLU A 58 -25.10 -20.51 18.71
N ILE A 59 -23.77 -20.69 18.70
CA ILE A 59 -22.96 -20.64 19.94
C ILE A 59 -22.16 -19.34 20.11
N ASP A 60 -22.03 -18.51 19.07
CA ASP A 60 -21.12 -17.33 19.10
C ASP A 60 -21.82 -15.98 18.84
N GLN A 61 -23.14 -15.89 19.13
CA GLN A 61 -23.78 -14.59 19.26
C GLN A 61 -23.66 -14.12 20.71
N PRO A 62 -22.63 -13.31 21.08
CA PRO A 62 -22.71 -12.58 22.33
C PRO A 62 -23.98 -11.72 22.30
N PRO A 63 -24.73 -11.64 23.41
CA PRO A 63 -25.96 -10.84 23.46
C PRO A 63 -25.66 -9.43 22.96
N PRO A 64 -26.59 -8.79 22.23
CA PRO A 64 -26.40 -7.42 21.77
C PRO A 64 -26.08 -6.56 22.99
N LEU A 65 -24.87 -6.01 23.02
CA LEU A 65 -24.49 -5.08 24.06
C LEU A 65 -25.43 -3.87 23.96
N PRO A 66 -25.98 -3.39 25.10
CA PRO A 66 -26.78 -2.17 25.11
C PRO A 66 -25.93 -1.01 24.55
N ASP A 67 -26.55 -0.18 23.72
CA ASP A 67 -25.91 0.98 23.10
C ASP A 67 -25.15 1.81 24.16
N PRO A 68 -23.89 2.21 23.90
CA PRO A 68 -23.19 3.10 24.81
C PRO A 68 -23.93 4.45 24.83
N ALA A 69 -24.46 4.78 26.01
CA ALA A 69 -25.05 6.08 26.31
C ALA A 69 -24.10 7.21 25.87
N PRO A 70 -24.62 8.34 25.35
CA PRO A 70 -23.81 9.48 24.94
C PRO A 70 -22.92 9.95 26.08
N LEU A 71 -21.60 9.81 25.89
CA LEU A 71 -20.62 10.39 26.80
C LEU A 71 -20.51 11.88 26.50
N GLU A 72 -21.07 12.68 27.39
CA GLU A 72 -20.92 14.13 27.39
C GLU A 72 -19.43 14.53 27.50
N PRO A 73 -18.97 15.53 26.72
CA PRO A 73 -17.59 15.97 26.72
C PRO A 73 -17.26 16.75 28.00
N SER A 74 -16.62 16.10 28.96
CA SER A 74 -16.08 16.77 30.16
C SER A 74 -14.65 17.27 29.90
N THR A 75 -14.59 18.60 29.78
CA THR A 75 -13.52 19.55 30.08
C THR A 75 -12.34 19.01 30.91
N GLY A 76 -11.11 19.22 30.39
CA GLY A 76 -9.90 19.07 31.19
C GLY A 76 -8.61 19.06 30.38
N THR A 77 -8.16 20.20 29.86
CA THR A 77 -6.76 20.37 29.46
C THR A 77 -6.31 21.78 29.79
N ALA A 78 -5.53 21.88 30.86
CA ALA A 78 -4.78 23.07 31.22
C ALA A 78 -3.29 22.83 30.89
N THR A 79 -2.77 23.70 30.01
CA THR A 79 -1.41 24.31 30.03
C THR A 79 -0.28 23.38 29.59
N ALA A 80 0.63 23.69 28.66
CA ALA A 80 1.36 24.91 28.27
C ALA A 80 2.08 24.56 26.92
N GLN A 81 2.51 25.43 26.01
CA GLN A 81 2.85 26.85 26.00
C GLN A 81 2.96 27.29 24.52
N ALA A 82 2.81 28.59 24.30
CA ALA A 82 2.72 29.28 23.01
C ALA A 82 4.11 29.68 22.42
N LEU A 83 4.23 29.60 21.08
CA LEU A 83 4.64 30.63 20.07
C LEU A 83 5.77 31.65 20.40
N PRO A 84 6.56 32.16 19.41
CA PRO A 84 5.96 32.76 18.21
C PRO A 84 6.72 32.71 16.86
N ASP A 85 5.88 32.81 15.82
CA ASP A 85 6.13 33.43 14.52
C ASP A 85 6.85 34.79 14.63
N SER A 86 7.81 35.05 13.74
CA SER A 86 7.68 36.13 12.76
C SER A 86 8.91 36.30 11.88
N VAL A 87 8.68 36.07 10.59
CA VAL A 87 9.04 36.91 9.42
C VAL A 87 10.52 37.21 9.17
N LEU A 88 10.98 36.87 7.95
CA LEU A 88 11.55 37.80 6.94
C LEU A 88 12.08 36.99 5.73
N ASP A 89 11.29 36.96 4.66
CA ASP A 89 11.80 37.04 3.27
C ASP A 89 12.44 38.44 3.10
N PRO A 90 13.42 38.73 2.20
CA PRO A 90 13.60 38.11 0.88
C PRO A 90 15.05 37.99 0.35
N LEU A 91 15.17 37.43 -0.88
CA LEU A 91 16.19 37.65 -1.94
C LEU A 91 16.92 36.37 -2.42
N ALA A 92 16.72 36.10 -3.71
CA ALA A 92 17.28 35.05 -4.58
C ALA A 92 18.81 35.16 -4.80
N PRO A 93 19.45 34.45 -5.76
CA PRO A 93 19.26 33.10 -6.32
C PRO A 93 20.56 32.26 -6.21
N VAL A 94 20.49 30.92 -6.08
CA VAL A 94 21.62 30.06 -6.47
C VAL A 94 21.13 28.75 -7.09
N GLU A 95 21.41 28.63 -8.38
CA GLU A 95 21.38 27.38 -9.13
C GLU A 95 22.48 26.43 -8.67
N GLY A 96 22.21 25.12 -8.78
CA GLY A 96 23.25 24.12 -9.00
C GLY A 96 23.23 22.91 -8.05
N GLY A 97 22.62 21.79 -8.50
CA GLY A 97 22.87 20.48 -7.89
C GLY A 97 21.77 19.43 -8.07
N ALA A 98 21.27 19.24 -9.30
CA ALA A 98 20.19 18.33 -9.64
C ALA A 98 20.52 16.84 -9.46
N ALA A 99 19.67 16.15 -8.70
CA ALA A 99 19.20 14.78 -8.99
C ALA A 99 17.71 14.72 -8.65
N GLU A 100 16.95 15.62 -9.28
CA GLU A 100 15.52 15.81 -9.11
C GLU A 100 14.77 14.83 -10.02
N ALA A 101 13.84 14.06 -9.45
CA ALA A 101 12.86 13.33 -10.24
C ALA A 101 12.13 14.32 -11.17
N PRO A 102 11.87 14.00 -12.45
CA PRO A 102 11.37 15.00 -13.39
C PRO A 102 10.02 15.57 -12.92
N PRO A 103 9.92 16.90 -12.71
CA PRO A 103 8.68 17.57 -12.34
C PRO A 103 7.78 17.59 -13.57
N GLY A 104 6.91 16.58 -13.66
CA GLY A 104 5.98 16.52 -14.78
C GLY A 104 5.35 15.16 -15.04
N GLU A 105 5.47 14.15 -14.20
CA GLU A 105 4.84 12.85 -14.45
C GLU A 105 4.06 12.38 -13.22
N ALA A 106 3.06 13.16 -12.81
CA ALA A 106 2.28 12.91 -11.59
C ALA A 106 1.25 11.77 -11.74
N PHE A 107 0.85 11.45 -12.97
CA PHE A 107 -0.21 10.48 -13.25
C PHE A 107 0.27 9.34 -14.13
N VAL A 108 -0.28 8.15 -13.88
CA VAL A 108 0.05 6.90 -14.58
C VAL A 108 -1.24 6.20 -14.98
N ALA A 109 -1.35 5.79 -16.24
CA ALA A 109 -2.39 4.89 -16.70
C ALA A 109 -1.79 3.60 -17.26
N GLN A 110 -2.60 2.55 -17.33
CA GLN A 110 -2.24 1.36 -18.09
C GLN A 110 -2.58 1.56 -19.57
N ARG A 111 -1.66 1.16 -20.45
CA ARG A 111 -1.86 1.13 -21.90
C ARG A 111 -3.04 0.21 -22.25
N GLY A 112 -4.11 0.80 -22.82
CA GLY A 112 -5.37 0.09 -23.11
C GLY A 112 -6.33 -0.02 -21.91
N GLY A 113 -5.95 0.56 -20.76
CA GLY A 113 -6.83 0.74 -19.61
C GLY A 113 -7.80 1.90 -19.81
N ARG A 114 -8.79 2.00 -18.90
CA ARG A 114 -9.77 3.10 -18.88
C ARG A 114 -9.56 4.06 -17.73
N LEU A 115 -8.57 3.80 -16.87
CA LEU A 115 -8.36 4.53 -15.63
C LEU A 115 -6.93 5.09 -15.60
N PHE A 116 -6.79 6.30 -15.08
CA PHE A 116 -5.50 6.87 -14.69
C PHE A 116 -5.43 7.02 -13.17
N HIS A 117 -4.22 6.95 -12.64
CA HIS A 117 -3.92 6.85 -11.22
C HIS A 117 -2.82 7.84 -10.85
N THR A 118 -2.73 8.21 -9.57
CA THR A 118 -1.52 8.86 -9.02
C THR A 118 -0.37 7.87 -8.92
N ARG A 119 0.88 8.35 -8.95
CA ARG A 119 2.07 7.49 -8.78
C ARG A 119 2.01 6.64 -7.50
N ASP A 120 1.36 7.14 -6.46
CA ASP A 120 1.27 6.51 -5.15
C ASP A 120 0.12 5.51 -5.01
N CYS A 121 -0.71 5.36 -6.05
CA CYS A 121 -1.82 4.42 -6.02
C CYS A 121 -1.31 2.96 -5.92
N GLY A 122 -1.85 2.20 -4.97
CA GLY A 122 -1.53 0.78 -4.81
C GLY A 122 -1.82 -0.09 -6.04
N TRP A 123 -2.68 0.38 -6.96
CA TRP A 123 -2.94 -0.27 -8.23
C TRP A 123 -1.78 -0.12 -9.23
N VAL A 124 -1.05 1.00 -9.23
CA VAL A 124 0.09 1.25 -10.14
C VAL A 124 1.20 0.21 -9.96
N LYS A 125 1.40 -0.27 -8.72
CA LYS A 125 2.36 -1.35 -8.41
C LYS A 125 2.04 -2.67 -9.14
N ARG A 126 0.79 -2.86 -9.59
CA ARG A 126 0.36 -4.05 -10.36
C ARG A 126 0.50 -3.88 -11.86
N ILE A 127 0.63 -2.66 -12.37
CA ILE A 127 0.86 -2.39 -13.80
C ILE A 127 2.31 -2.72 -14.14
N SER A 128 2.52 -3.53 -15.17
CA SER A 128 3.85 -3.83 -15.68
C SER A 128 4.49 -2.57 -16.27
N GLU A 129 5.79 -2.36 -16.04
CA GLU A 129 6.51 -1.17 -16.53
C GLU A 129 6.33 -0.87 -18.03
N PRO A 130 6.33 -1.86 -18.96
CA PRO A 130 6.10 -1.58 -20.39
C PRO A 130 4.66 -1.14 -20.72
N GLU A 131 3.72 -1.32 -19.81
CA GLU A 131 2.32 -0.92 -19.99
C GLU A 131 1.99 0.42 -19.33
N ARG A 132 2.96 1.07 -18.67
CA ARG A 132 2.72 2.36 -18.02
C ARG A 132 2.80 3.51 -19.01
N VAL A 133 1.75 4.33 -19.03
CA VAL A 133 1.70 5.60 -19.76
C VAL A 133 1.65 6.73 -18.74
N TYR A 134 2.61 7.64 -18.81
CA TYR A 134 2.73 8.75 -17.86
C TYR A 134 2.09 10.03 -18.43
N PHE A 135 1.43 10.79 -17.56
CA PHE A 135 0.81 12.07 -17.91
C PHE A 135 1.24 13.15 -16.94
N LYS A 136 1.35 14.39 -17.45
CA LYS A 136 1.74 15.54 -16.64
C LYS A 136 0.54 16.15 -15.94
N ARG A 137 -0.58 16.25 -16.65
CA ARG A 137 -1.82 16.87 -16.19
C ARG A 137 -3.00 15.92 -16.30
N VAL A 138 -3.97 16.11 -15.42
CA VAL A 138 -5.26 15.39 -15.45
C VAL A 138 -6.00 15.63 -16.77
N GLY A 139 -5.91 16.84 -17.33
CA GLY A 139 -6.52 17.19 -18.61
C GLY A 139 -6.06 16.29 -19.76
N GLU A 140 -4.77 15.98 -19.83
CA GLU A 140 -4.19 15.12 -20.88
C GLU A 140 -4.69 13.67 -20.77
N ALA A 141 -4.90 13.19 -19.54
CA ALA A 141 -5.47 11.86 -19.31
C ALA A 141 -6.97 11.81 -19.69
N ARG A 142 -7.74 12.87 -19.36
CA ARG A 142 -9.17 12.97 -19.74
C ARG A 142 -9.36 13.13 -21.24
N GLU A 143 -8.48 13.88 -21.92
CA GLU A 143 -8.45 13.98 -23.39
C GLU A 143 -8.18 12.62 -24.06
N ALA A 144 -7.36 11.77 -23.42
CA ALA A 144 -7.14 10.38 -23.82
C ALA A 144 -8.32 9.43 -23.47
N SER A 145 -9.48 9.97 -23.09
CA SER A 145 -10.68 9.22 -22.69
C SER A 145 -10.47 8.30 -21.47
N LEU A 146 -9.52 8.64 -20.60
CA LEU A 146 -9.29 7.93 -19.34
C LEU A 146 -10.09 8.58 -18.22
N GLN A 147 -10.68 7.73 -17.37
CA GLN A 147 -11.41 8.12 -16.18
C GLN A 147 -10.49 8.16 -14.96
N ALA A 148 -10.89 8.95 -13.97
CA ALA A 148 -10.23 8.99 -12.67
C ALA A 148 -10.38 7.64 -11.96
N CYS A 149 -9.33 7.19 -11.28
CA CYS A 149 -9.45 6.03 -10.41
C CYS A 149 -10.26 6.41 -9.15
N PRO A 150 -11.38 5.73 -8.84
CA PRO A 150 -12.23 6.05 -7.70
C PRO A 150 -11.50 5.88 -6.35
N ALA A 151 -10.48 5.02 -6.29
CA ALA A 151 -9.65 4.86 -5.11
C ALA A 151 -8.61 5.98 -4.93
N CYS A 152 -8.30 6.70 -6.01
CA CYS A 152 -7.44 7.88 -5.95
C CYS A 152 -8.23 9.15 -5.66
N GLU A 153 -9.57 9.13 -5.75
CA GLU A 153 -10.53 10.24 -5.92
C GLU A 153 -10.90 11.00 -4.63
N PRO A 154 -9.94 11.70 -4.00
CA PRO A 154 -10.27 12.99 -3.37
C PRO A 154 -9.26 14.12 -3.68
N TRP A 155 -8.61 14.13 -4.85
CA TRP A 155 -7.53 15.09 -5.16
C TRP A 155 -7.94 16.39 -5.87
N GLU A 156 -9.24 16.66 -6.04
CA GLU A 156 -9.71 17.96 -6.54
C GLU A 156 -9.98 18.91 -5.35
N PRO A 157 -9.03 19.77 -4.94
CA PRO A 157 -9.44 21.02 -4.33
C PRO A 157 -10.14 21.86 -5.41
N ALA A 158 -11.37 22.26 -5.13
CA ALA A 158 -12.15 23.19 -5.94
C ALA A 158 -11.43 24.53 -6.17
#